data_AF-H3AMP3-F1
#
_entry.id   AF-H3AMP3-F1
#
_cell.length_a   1.000
_cell.length_b   1.000
_cell.length_c   1.000
_cell.angle_alpha   90.00
_cell.angle_beta   90.00
_cell.angle_gamma   90.00
#
_symmetry.space_group_name_H-M   'P 1'
#
loop_
_entity.id
_entity.type
_entity.pdbx_description
1 polymer ?
#
loop_
_entity_poly.entity_id
_entity_poly.type
_entity_poly.pdbx_seq_one_letter_code
_entity_poly.pdbx_strand_id
1 'polypeptide(L)'
;MLTVLVGILWFAAFGGNNVAKSEEAKATKFICTSIPLDASPKCPVPPIPMQGSDPNEDDLRATVMHLRETIVQQKETIVNQKETIKELMSKLSRCEYASQNLKLNGKQDPGSWGKGYGKGGGKDTMGDLPRDPSETIDQLGRSMQSLKDRLENLEQQIRVNTSNPTLPNELRDLLQRKLVELENQLLNKVAELEDEKSLLYNETTAHRDRTEMILTALLERVAELEKGSSGFKSPDGFKVSLPLRTNYMYGRIKKTLPEMYAFTICMWLKSEAAPGIGTPFSYAVPGQANEIVLTEWGNNPIELLINDKVAQLPLAVNDGKWHHVCITWTTRDGMWEAYQDGEKLGTGENLAPWHPIKPGGVIILGQEQDTVGGRFDATQAFVGEISQFNIWDRILSAEDIMNIANCSNIMPGSVIPWVTNNVEVFGGATKSPLEACEESLLNV
;
A
#
# COMPACT_ATOMS: atom_id res chain seq x y z
N MET A 1 42.77 56.15 26.53
CA MET A 1 43.97 57.03 26.47
C MET A 1 45.13 56.18 26.98
N LEU A 2 46.17 55.81 26.24
CA LEU A 2 46.89 56.45 25.14
C LEU A 2 47.43 55.35 24.20
N THR A 3 47.48 55.67 22.91
CA THR A 3 48.02 54.87 21.80
C THR A 3 49.46 55.32 21.45
N VAL A 4 50.10 54.55 20.55
CA VAL A 4 51.20 54.91 19.60
C VAL A 4 52.63 54.55 20.09
N LEU A 5 53.59 53.99 19.33
CA LEU A 5 53.73 53.17 18.08
C LEU A 5 55.26 53.10 17.78
N VAL A 6 55.65 52.26 16.81
CA VAL A 6 56.93 52.20 16.06
C VAL A 6 58.07 51.43 16.75
N GLY A 7 58.78 50.46 16.17
CA GLY A 7 58.89 49.91 14.80
C GLY A 7 60.35 49.44 14.59
N ILE A 8 60.60 48.45 13.73
CA ILE A 8 61.74 48.32 12.78
C ILE A 8 61.77 46.90 12.17
N LEU A 9 61.71 46.88 10.84
CA LEU A 9 61.99 45.77 9.94
C LEU A 9 63.51 45.53 9.82
N TRP A 10 63.94 44.27 9.69
CA TRP A 10 65.04 43.95 8.78
C TRP A 10 64.92 42.55 8.15
N PHE A 11 65.20 42.53 6.85
CA PHE A 11 65.15 41.45 5.87
C PHE A 11 66.33 40.47 6.00
N ALA A 12 66.11 39.19 5.67
CA ALA A 12 66.89 38.48 4.62
C ALA A 12 66.35 37.06 4.37
N ALA A 13 66.16 36.75 3.09
CA ALA A 13 65.76 35.46 2.55
C ALA A 13 66.97 34.60 2.18
N PHE A 14 66.83 33.28 2.32
CA PHE A 14 67.42 32.17 1.53
C PHE A 14 66.65 30.92 2.03
N GLY A 15 65.90 30.14 1.25
CA GLY A 15 66.17 29.58 -0.07
C GLY A 15 66.49 28.09 0.10
N GLY A 16 65.52 27.19 -0.11
CA GLY A 16 65.73 25.75 -0.02
C GLY A 16 64.46 24.90 -0.17
N ASN A 17 64.17 24.49 -1.40
CA ASN A 17 63.07 23.60 -1.82
C ASN A 17 63.03 22.25 -1.07
N ASN A 18 61.83 21.79 -0.73
CA ASN A 18 61.50 20.36 -0.77
C ASN A 18 60.07 20.18 -1.32
N VAL A 19 60.03 19.57 -2.51
CA VAL A 19 58.83 19.21 -3.27
C VAL A 19 58.27 17.91 -2.69
N ALA A 20 57.04 17.93 -2.18
CA ALA A 20 56.26 16.73 -1.90
C ALA A 20 55.06 16.71 -2.86
N LYS A 21 54.99 15.63 -3.66
CA LYS A 21 53.98 15.34 -4.68
C LYS A 21 52.57 15.32 -4.09
N SER A 22 51.66 16.09 -4.69
CA SER A 22 50.21 15.87 -4.63
C SER A 22 49.80 14.85 -5.69
N GLU A 23 49.06 13.82 -5.30
CA GLU A 23 48.35 12.90 -6.20
C GLU A 23 47.24 13.66 -6.95
N GLU A 24 47.35 13.65 -8.28
CA GLU A 24 46.43 14.28 -9.21
C GLU A 24 45.33 13.27 -9.58
N ALA A 25 44.19 13.34 -8.90
CA ALA A 25 42.99 12.61 -9.31
C ALA A 25 42.40 13.29 -10.56
N LYS A 26 42.50 12.60 -11.70
CA LYS A 26 41.99 13.03 -13.01
C LYS A 26 40.51 13.40 -12.94
N ALA A 27 40.21 14.69 -13.12
CA ALA A 27 38.86 15.18 -13.35
C ALA A 27 38.35 14.71 -14.73
N THR A 28 37.35 13.84 -14.76
CA THR A 28 36.59 13.53 -15.98
C THR A 28 35.59 14.65 -16.26
N LYS A 29 35.93 15.53 -17.19
CA LYS A 29 35.07 16.61 -17.67
C LYS A 29 34.07 16.03 -18.67
N PHE A 30 32.79 15.98 -18.31
CA PHE A 30 31.72 15.62 -19.25
C PHE A 30 31.36 16.82 -20.11
N ILE A 31 31.48 16.66 -21.43
CA ILE A 31 31.00 17.62 -22.43
C ILE A 31 29.72 17.04 -23.03
N CYS A 32 28.60 17.71 -22.82
CA CYS A 32 27.35 17.41 -23.53
C CYS A 32 27.27 18.26 -24.80
N THR A 33 27.19 17.61 -25.96
CA THR A 33 26.79 18.24 -27.22
C THR A 33 25.42 17.72 -27.61
N SER A 34 24.49 18.61 -27.92
CA SER A 34 23.14 18.26 -28.40
C SER A 34 23.18 17.65 -29.80
N ILE A 35 22.33 16.65 -30.05
CA ILE A 35 22.16 16.00 -31.36
C ILE A 35 20.83 16.47 -31.97
N PRO A 36 20.77 16.87 -33.26
CA PRO A 36 19.52 17.24 -33.92
C PRO A 36 18.62 16.04 -34.25
N LEU A 37 17.32 16.28 -34.27
CA LEU A 37 16.25 15.34 -34.65
C LEU A 37 16.25 15.10 -36.18
N ASP A 38 17.15 14.27 -36.71
CA ASP A 38 16.94 13.41 -37.91
C ASP A 38 18.24 12.75 -38.41
N ALA A 39 18.81 11.79 -37.66
CA ALA A 39 19.92 10.98 -38.19
C ALA A 39 19.84 9.51 -37.74
N SER A 40 19.77 8.63 -38.73
CA SER A 40 19.77 7.15 -38.60
C SER A 40 21.02 6.59 -37.89
N PRO A 41 20.91 5.48 -37.12
CA PRO A 41 22.00 4.98 -36.30
C PRO A 41 22.90 4.02 -37.10
N LYS A 42 23.94 4.55 -37.77
CA LYS A 42 25.10 3.76 -38.21
C LYS A 42 26.37 4.53 -37.87
N CYS A 43 26.96 4.22 -36.71
CA CYS A 43 28.28 4.72 -36.33
C CYS A 43 29.38 3.81 -36.91
N PRO A 44 30.40 4.37 -37.59
CA PRO A 44 31.67 3.70 -37.79
C PRO A 44 32.57 3.95 -36.57
N VAL A 45 33.04 2.88 -35.93
CA VAL A 45 34.02 2.95 -34.82
C VAL A 45 35.44 2.83 -35.42
N PRO A 46 36.40 3.70 -35.06
CA PRO A 46 37.80 3.53 -35.45
C PRO A 46 38.50 2.45 -34.60
N PRO A 47 39.53 1.76 -35.14
CA PRO A 47 40.05 0.52 -34.55
C PRO A 47 40.95 0.79 -33.34
N ILE A 48 40.66 0.11 -32.22
CA ILE A 48 41.54 0.01 -31.06
C ILE A 48 42.32 -1.32 -31.17
N PRO A 49 43.63 -1.38 -30.84
CA PRO A 49 44.44 -2.58 -30.99
C PRO A 49 44.03 -3.67 -29.99
N MET A 50 44.05 -4.91 -30.47
CA MET A 50 43.84 -6.12 -29.68
C MET A 50 44.84 -6.22 -28.52
N GLN A 51 44.34 -6.38 -27.30
CA GLN A 51 45.11 -6.89 -26.17
C GLN A 51 44.19 -7.67 -25.23
N GLY A 52 44.50 -8.96 -25.04
CA GLY A 52 44.05 -9.79 -23.92
C GLY A 52 42.65 -10.38 -24.04
N SER A 53 42.56 -11.67 -24.35
CA SER A 53 41.37 -12.50 -24.15
C SER A 53 41.14 -12.69 -22.64
N ASP A 54 40.25 -11.90 -22.05
CA ASP A 54 39.73 -12.12 -20.70
C ASP A 54 38.57 -13.14 -20.78
N PRO A 55 38.62 -14.28 -20.07
CA PRO A 55 37.58 -15.32 -20.14
C PRO A 55 36.21 -14.88 -19.64
N ASN A 56 36.12 -13.68 -19.05
CA ASN A 56 34.88 -13.09 -18.53
C ASN A 56 34.04 -12.40 -19.61
N GLU A 57 34.64 -11.94 -20.72
CA GLU A 57 33.91 -11.17 -21.74
C GLU A 57 33.04 -12.08 -22.65
N ASP A 58 33.51 -13.30 -22.93
CA ASP A 58 32.75 -14.28 -23.71
C ASP A 58 31.56 -14.84 -22.92
N ASP A 59 31.67 -14.95 -21.58
CA ASP A 59 30.58 -15.37 -20.70
C ASP A 59 29.50 -14.27 -20.57
N LEU A 60 29.91 -12.99 -20.54
CA LEU A 60 28.99 -11.85 -20.65
C LEU A 60 28.28 -11.80 -22.02
N ARG A 61 28.97 -12.12 -23.11
CA ARG A 61 28.33 -12.20 -24.45
C ARG A 61 27.36 -13.36 -24.55
N ALA A 62 27.69 -14.52 -23.98
CA ALA A 62 26.82 -15.68 -23.94
C ALA A 62 25.55 -15.42 -23.11
N THR A 63 25.68 -14.77 -21.94
CA THR A 63 24.54 -14.38 -21.10
C THR A 63 23.65 -13.33 -21.77
N VAL A 64 24.22 -12.34 -22.47
CA VAL A 64 23.42 -11.36 -23.23
C VAL A 64 22.65 -12.02 -24.39
N MET A 65 23.27 -12.97 -25.09
CA MET A 65 22.60 -13.75 -26.14
C MET A 65 21.45 -14.59 -25.58
N HIS A 66 21.68 -15.25 -24.43
CA HIS A 66 20.65 -16.05 -23.76
C HIS A 66 19.47 -15.20 -23.25
N LEU A 67 19.74 -14.03 -22.68
CA LEU A 67 18.69 -13.09 -22.27
C LEU A 67 17.88 -12.61 -23.47
N ARG A 68 18.54 -12.34 -24.60
CA ARG A 68 17.86 -11.92 -25.84
C ARG A 68 16.93 -13.01 -26.37
N GLU A 69 17.37 -14.27 -26.34
CA GLU A 69 16.55 -15.42 -26.74
C GLU A 69 15.35 -15.62 -25.80
N THR A 70 15.58 -15.50 -24.49
CA THR A 70 14.51 -15.60 -23.48
C THR A 70 13.45 -14.50 -23.64
N ILE A 71 13.87 -13.26 -23.94
CA ILE A 71 12.94 -12.15 -24.22
C ILE A 71 12.11 -12.44 -25.47
N VAL A 72 12.69 -13.02 -26.50
CA VAL A 72 11.95 -13.38 -27.73
C VAL A 72 10.93 -14.49 -27.46
N GLN A 73 11.29 -15.54 -26.71
CA GLN A 73 10.37 -16.60 -26.29
C GLN A 73 9.23 -16.08 -25.40
N GLN A 74 9.54 -15.19 -24.44
CA GLN A 74 8.51 -14.56 -23.59
C GLN A 74 7.56 -13.71 -24.42
N LYS A 75 8.07 -12.97 -25.40
CA LYS A 75 7.23 -12.17 -26.31
C LYS A 75 6.29 -13.05 -27.14
N GLU A 76 6.76 -14.18 -27.67
CA GLU A 76 5.92 -15.14 -28.41
C GLU A 76 4.84 -15.76 -27.51
N THR A 77 5.19 -16.11 -26.27
CA THR A 77 4.25 -16.63 -25.28
C THR A 77 3.16 -15.61 -24.94
N ILE A 78 3.53 -14.34 -24.75
CA ILE A 78 2.57 -13.25 -24.48
C ILE A 78 1.64 -13.02 -25.68
N VAL A 79 2.14 -13.14 -26.91
CA VAL A 79 1.32 -13.02 -28.13
C VAL A 79 0.29 -14.16 -28.20
N ASN A 80 0.72 -15.40 -27.95
CA ASN A 80 -0.20 -16.55 -27.90
C ASN A 80 -1.23 -16.41 -26.77
N GLN A 81 -0.80 -15.97 -25.58
CA GLN A 81 -1.71 -15.70 -24.47
C GLN A 81 -2.74 -14.63 -24.83
N LYS A 82 -2.33 -13.55 -25.51
CA LYS A 82 -3.24 -12.50 -25.98
C LYS A 82 -4.28 -13.03 -26.98
N GLU A 83 -3.89 -13.95 -27.85
CA GLU A 83 -4.80 -14.59 -28.80
C GLU A 83 -5.81 -15.51 -28.09
N THR A 84 -5.35 -16.31 -27.12
CA THR A 84 -6.25 -17.14 -26.29
C THR A 84 -7.23 -16.30 -25.48
N ILE A 85 -6.80 -15.17 -24.91
CA ILE A 85 -7.67 -14.23 -24.20
C ILE A 85 -8.72 -13.64 -25.14
N LYS A 86 -8.33 -13.30 -26.38
CA LYS A 86 -9.27 -12.78 -27.39
C LYS A 86 -10.30 -13.83 -27.80
N GLU A 87 -9.90 -15.09 -27.95
CA GLU A 87 -10.81 -16.19 -28.24
C GLU A 87 -11.76 -16.46 -27.07
N LEU A 88 -11.25 -16.47 -25.83
CA LEU A 88 -12.04 -16.64 -24.62
C LEU A 88 -13.04 -15.50 -24.45
N MET A 89 -12.66 -14.24 -24.66
CA MET A 89 -13.60 -13.11 -24.67
C MET A 89 -14.68 -13.25 -25.74
N SER A 90 -14.34 -13.75 -26.93
CA SER A 90 -15.34 -14.00 -27.98
C SER A 90 -16.29 -15.17 -27.63
N LYS A 91 -15.84 -16.16 -26.87
CA LYS A 91 -16.70 -17.25 -26.38
C LYS A 91 -17.60 -16.77 -25.24
N LEU A 92 -17.06 -15.95 -24.35
CA LEU A 92 -17.80 -15.38 -23.22
C LEU A 92 -18.92 -14.46 -23.69
N SER A 93 -18.67 -13.60 -24.68
CA SER A 93 -19.70 -12.73 -25.27
C SER A 93 -20.83 -13.52 -25.95
N ARG A 94 -20.54 -14.68 -26.54
CA ARG A 94 -21.57 -15.58 -27.10
C ARG A 94 -22.41 -16.24 -26.00
N CYS A 95 -21.80 -16.60 -24.86
CA CYS A 95 -22.52 -17.11 -23.69
C CYS A 95 -23.40 -16.03 -23.05
N GLU A 96 -22.93 -14.79 -22.96
CA GLU A 96 -23.72 -13.67 -22.44
C GLU A 96 -24.93 -13.35 -23.35
N TYR A 97 -24.76 -13.41 -24.68
CA TYR A 97 -25.85 -13.22 -25.63
C TYR A 97 -26.92 -14.33 -25.55
N ALA A 98 -26.51 -15.57 -25.29
CA ALA A 98 -27.42 -16.69 -25.04
C ALA A 98 -28.15 -16.55 -23.70
N SER A 99 -27.48 -16.05 -22.66
CA SER A 99 -28.08 -15.82 -21.35
C SER A 99 -29.04 -14.61 -21.32
N GLN A 100 -28.83 -13.60 -22.18
CA GLN A 100 -29.73 -12.44 -22.28
C GLN A 100 -31.02 -12.77 -23.07
N ASN A 101 -30.96 -13.66 -24.06
CA ASN A 101 -32.16 -14.12 -24.79
C ASN A 101 -33.12 -14.97 -23.93
N LEU A 102 -32.62 -15.61 -22.87
CA LEU A 102 -33.44 -16.35 -21.90
C LEU A 102 -34.15 -15.44 -20.87
N LYS A 103 -33.80 -14.15 -20.79
CA LYS A 103 -34.38 -13.21 -19.81
C LYS A 103 -35.42 -12.25 -20.38
N LEU A 104 -35.69 -12.27 -21.70
CA LEU A 104 -36.58 -11.31 -22.38
C LEU A 104 -37.96 -11.86 -22.80
N ASN A 105 -38.26 -13.15 -22.64
CA ASN A 105 -39.61 -13.69 -22.87
C ASN A 105 -40.15 -14.39 -21.63
N GLY A 106 -40.88 -13.65 -20.80
CA GLY A 106 -41.45 -14.20 -19.56
C GLY A 106 -42.54 -13.35 -18.90
N LYS A 107 -43.59 -12.94 -19.64
CA LYS A 107 -44.94 -12.50 -19.19
C LYS A 107 -45.85 -12.65 -20.44
N GLN A 108 -46.95 -13.41 -20.57
CA GLN A 108 -48.12 -13.74 -19.74
C GLN A 108 -48.80 -15.05 -20.26
N ASP A 109 -49.16 -15.98 -19.36
CA ASP A 109 -50.51 -16.54 -19.08
C ASP A 109 -51.43 -17.21 -20.16
N PRO A 110 -52.43 -18.05 -19.78
CA PRO A 110 -52.35 -19.51 -19.96
C PRO A 110 -53.48 -20.12 -20.83
N GLY A 111 -53.24 -21.31 -21.42
CA GLY A 111 -54.32 -22.05 -22.08
C GLY A 111 -53.90 -23.33 -22.81
N SER A 112 -54.31 -24.47 -22.24
CA SER A 112 -54.99 -25.60 -22.89
C SER A 112 -54.38 -26.34 -24.11
N TRP A 113 -54.14 -27.64 -23.88
CA TRP A 113 -54.34 -28.80 -24.78
C TRP A 113 -53.37 -29.06 -25.95
N GLY A 114 -52.87 -30.31 -26.02
CA GLY A 114 -52.64 -30.97 -27.31
C GLY A 114 -51.46 -31.94 -27.41
N LYS A 115 -51.77 -33.24 -27.29
CA LYS A 115 -51.08 -34.44 -27.80
C LYS A 115 -49.98 -34.24 -28.89
N GLY A 116 -48.91 -35.05 -28.77
CA GLY A 116 -48.57 -36.01 -29.82
C GLY A 116 -47.14 -35.97 -30.38
N TYR A 117 -46.55 -37.18 -30.39
CA TYR A 117 -45.41 -37.66 -31.21
C TYR A 117 -43.99 -37.24 -30.83
N GLY A 118 -43.22 -38.25 -30.40
CA GLY A 118 -41.78 -38.16 -30.28
C GLY A 118 -41.04 -38.37 -31.59
N LYS A 119 -39.71 -38.18 -31.50
CA LYS A 119 -38.60 -38.96 -32.09
C LYS A 119 -37.48 -38.01 -32.53
N GLY A 120 -36.27 -38.24 -32.02
CA GLY A 120 -35.06 -37.61 -32.52
C GLY A 120 -33.97 -37.51 -31.46
N GLY A 121 -33.21 -38.58 -31.30
CA GLY A 121 -32.08 -38.63 -30.38
C GLY A 121 -30.91 -37.75 -30.82
N GLY A 122 -30.26 -37.15 -29.85
CA GLY A 122 -28.93 -36.57 -29.91
C GLY A 122 -28.36 -36.64 -28.50
N LYS A 123 -27.41 -37.54 -28.28
CA LYS A 123 -26.68 -37.73 -27.03
C LYS A 123 -25.69 -36.57 -26.89
N ASP A 124 -25.96 -35.63 -25.99
CA ASP A 124 -24.96 -34.66 -25.56
C ASP A 124 -24.18 -35.26 -24.38
N THR A 125 -22.97 -35.74 -24.68
CA THR A 125 -22.03 -36.37 -23.74
C THR A 125 -20.98 -35.38 -23.24
N MET A 126 -21.39 -34.25 -22.66
CA MET A 126 -20.48 -33.32 -21.96
C MET A 126 -21.23 -32.57 -20.84
N GLY A 127 -21.91 -33.32 -19.97
CA GLY A 127 -22.73 -32.76 -18.91
C GLY A 127 -22.77 -33.62 -17.66
N ASP A 128 -21.62 -34.10 -17.18
CA ASP A 128 -21.52 -34.74 -15.86
C ASP A 128 -20.31 -34.16 -15.10
N LEU A 129 -20.50 -32.99 -14.50
CA LEU A 129 -19.80 -32.65 -13.25
C LEU A 129 -20.74 -33.06 -12.12
N PRO A 130 -20.30 -33.83 -11.11
CA PRO A 130 -21.19 -34.39 -10.09
C PRO A 130 -21.83 -33.26 -9.28
N ARG A 131 -23.09 -32.99 -9.57
CA ARG A 131 -23.97 -32.32 -8.62
C ARG A 131 -24.51 -33.42 -7.73
N ASP A 132 -24.19 -33.27 -6.45
CA ASP A 132 -24.77 -33.97 -5.31
C ASP A 132 -24.02 -35.24 -4.83
N PRO A 133 -23.28 -35.15 -3.71
CA PRO A 133 -22.70 -36.31 -3.03
C PRO A 133 -23.73 -37.32 -2.51
N SER A 134 -25.01 -36.93 -2.39
CA SER A 134 -26.07 -37.82 -1.89
C SER A 134 -26.39 -38.97 -2.87
N GLU A 135 -26.25 -38.74 -4.18
CA GLU A 135 -26.58 -39.74 -5.19
C GLU A 135 -25.55 -40.90 -5.20
N THR A 136 -24.29 -40.59 -4.92
CA THR A 136 -23.21 -41.60 -4.77
C THR A 136 -23.39 -42.46 -3.51
N ILE A 137 -23.90 -41.88 -2.42
CA ILE A 137 -24.19 -42.57 -1.16
C ILE A 137 -25.41 -43.48 -1.32
N ASP A 138 -26.45 -43.01 -2.01
CA ASP A 138 -27.62 -43.82 -2.34
C ASP A 138 -27.27 -44.95 -3.32
N GLN A 139 -26.37 -44.71 -4.27
CA GLN A 139 -25.89 -45.74 -5.20
C GLN A 139 -25.02 -46.79 -4.49
N LEU A 140 -24.20 -46.37 -3.51
CA LEU A 140 -23.45 -47.28 -2.65
C LEU A 140 -24.38 -48.06 -1.70
N GLY A 141 -25.40 -47.42 -1.13
CA GLY A 141 -26.42 -48.04 -0.29
C GLY A 141 -27.24 -49.08 -1.05
N ARG A 142 -27.67 -48.77 -2.28
CA ARG A 142 -28.32 -49.74 -3.19
C ARG A 142 -27.41 -50.90 -3.56
N SER A 143 -26.12 -50.65 -3.75
CA SER A 143 -25.12 -51.68 -4.07
C SER A 143 -24.84 -52.60 -2.87
N MET A 144 -24.75 -52.05 -1.66
CA MET A 144 -24.62 -52.83 -0.42
C MET A 144 -25.87 -53.65 -0.13
N GLN A 145 -27.07 -53.10 -0.38
CA GLN A 145 -28.31 -53.85 -0.23
C GLN A 145 -28.42 -55.01 -1.23
N SER A 146 -28.02 -54.79 -2.49
CA SER A 146 -27.97 -55.87 -3.50
C SER A 146 -26.94 -56.95 -3.17
N LEU A 147 -25.79 -56.58 -2.59
CA LEU A 147 -24.80 -57.53 -2.08
C LEU A 147 -25.34 -58.32 -0.89
N LYS A 148 -26.07 -57.68 0.03
CA LYS A 148 -26.74 -58.32 1.16
C LYS A 148 -27.76 -59.37 0.68
N ASP A 149 -28.63 -59.01 -0.26
CA ASP A 149 -29.62 -59.93 -0.82
C ASP A 149 -28.95 -61.13 -1.52
N ARG A 150 -27.82 -60.89 -2.21
CA ARG A 150 -27.02 -61.98 -2.82
C ARG A 150 -26.36 -62.88 -1.77
N LEU A 151 -25.91 -62.33 -0.65
CA LEU A 151 -25.33 -63.08 0.46
C LEU A 151 -26.39 -63.95 1.16
N GLU A 152 -27.58 -63.42 1.40
CA GLU A 152 -28.72 -64.17 1.95
C GLU A 152 -29.17 -65.31 1.01
N ASN A 153 -29.14 -65.07 -0.31
CA ASN A 153 -29.50 -66.08 -1.31
C ASN A 153 -28.42 -67.19 -1.43
N LEU A 154 -27.13 -66.83 -1.29
CA LEU A 154 -26.02 -67.77 -1.15
C LEU A 154 -26.11 -68.58 0.16
N GLU A 155 -26.50 -67.95 1.26
CA GLU A 155 -26.71 -68.62 2.55
C GLU A 155 -27.88 -69.63 2.49
N GLN A 156 -28.96 -69.27 1.80
CA GLN A 156 -30.09 -70.19 1.53
C GLN A 156 -29.68 -71.35 0.62
N GLN A 157 -28.83 -71.13 -0.40
CA GLN A 157 -28.28 -72.20 -1.24
C GLN A 157 -27.37 -73.16 -0.45
N ILE A 158 -26.57 -72.65 0.50
CA ILE A 158 -25.72 -73.48 1.36
C ILE A 158 -26.58 -74.30 2.34
N ARG A 159 -27.71 -73.76 2.84
CA ARG A 159 -28.66 -74.50 3.69
C ARG A 159 -29.39 -75.65 2.99
N VAL A 160 -29.61 -75.56 1.67
CA VAL A 160 -30.33 -76.60 0.90
C VAL A 160 -29.40 -77.73 0.47
N ASN A 161 -28.09 -77.51 0.44
CA ASN A 161 -27.14 -78.48 -0.11
C ASN A 161 -25.97 -78.74 0.85
N THR A 162 -26.24 -79.32 2.02
CA THR A 162 -25.24 -80.12 2.75
C THR A 162 -25.89 -80.92 3.87
N SER A 163 -26.08 -82.20 3.62
CA SER A 163 -26.17 -83.23 4.66
C SER A 163 -24.75 -83.54 5.17
N ASN A 164 -24.55 -83.28 6.47
CA ASN A 164 -23.50 -83.73 7.40
C ASN A 164 -22.13 -82.99 7.53
N PRO A 165 -21.59 -82.93 8.77
CA PRO A 165 -20.77 -81.84 9.30
C PRO A 165 -19.29 -82.25 9.48
N THR A 166 -18.31 -81.37 9.60
CA THR A 166 -17.92 -80.75 10.88
C THR A 166 -16.73 -79.82 10.63
N LEU A 167 -16.96 -78.50 10.72
CA LEU A 167 -15.91 -77.56 11.09
C LEU A 167 -15.77 -77.66 12.62
N PRO A 168 -14.56 -77.73 13.22
CA PRO A 168 -14.42 -77.78 14.68
C PRO A 168 -15.20 -76.61 15.31
N ASN A 169 -16.14 -76.92 16.21
CA ASN A 169 -17.03 -75.91 16.81
C ASN A 169 -16.24 -74.74 17.42
N GLU A 170 -15.03 -75.00 17.94
CA GLU A 170 -14.12 -73.97 18.45
C GLU A 170 -13.67 -72.95 17.40
N LEU A 171 -13.35 -73.40 16.17
CA LEU A 171 -12.92 -72.51 15.09
C LEU A 171 -14.09 -71.66 14.59
N ARG A 172 -15.29 -72.25 14.56
CA ARG A 172 -16.53 -71.55 14.19
C ARG A 172 -16.86 -70.46 15.22
N ASP A 173 -16.78 -70.79 16.51
CA ASP A 173 -17.00 -69.82 17.59
C ASP A 173 -15.91 -68.73 17.65
N LEU A 174 -14.67 -69.05 17.28
CA LEU A 174 -13.58 -68.08 17.19
C LEU A 174 -13.80 -67.12 16.00
N LEU A 175 -14.15 -67.66 14.84
CA LEU A 175 -14.51 -66.86 13.65
C LEU A 175 -15.71 -65.97 13.93
N GLN A 176 -16.74 -66.48 14.60
CA GLN A 176 -17.94 -65.74 14.92
C GLN A 176 -17.67 -64.63 15.94
N ARG A 177 -16.85 -64.88 16.96
CA ARG A 177 -16.36 -63.84 17.89
C ARG A 177 -15.54 -62.76 17.17
N LYS A 178 -14.65 -63.15 16.26
CA LYS A 178 -13.84 -62.20 15.48
C LYS A 178 -14.67 -61.39 14.50
N LEU A 179 -15.70 -61.97 13.91
CA LEU A 179 -16.66 -61.27 13.05
C LEU A 179 -17.43 -60.21 13.83
N VAL A 180 -17.95 -60.57 15.01
CA VAL A 180 -18.67 -59.62 15.89
C VAL A 180 -17.75 -58.52 16.41
N GLU A 181 -16.48 -58.83 16.69
CA GLU A 181 -15.49 -57.83 17.12
C GLU A 181 -15.16 -56.85 15.98
N LEU A 182 -14.96 -57.35 14.75
CA LEU A 182 -14.74 -56.53 13.56
C LEU A 182 -15.96 -55.69 13.19
N GLU A 183 -17.16 -56.25 13.32
CA GLU A 183 -18.42 -55.54 13.09
C GLU A 183 -18.58 -54.36 14.06
N ASN A 184 -18.31 -54.59 15.35
CA ASN A 184 -18.34 -53.51 16.35
C ASN A 184 -17.24 -52.46 16.09
N GLN A 185 -16.04 -52.88 15.69
CA GLN A 185 -14.98 -51.94 15.32
C GLN A 185 -15.34 -51.10 14.09
N LEU A 186 -15.96 -51.72 13.09
CA LEU A 186 -16.42 -51.04 11.88
C LEU A 186 -17.54 -50.04 12.21
N LEU A 187 -18.53 -50.45 13.00
CA LEU A 187 -19.63 -49.58 13.42
C LEU A 187 -19.13 -48.36 14.19
N ASN A 188 -18.17 -48.56 15.10
CA ASN A 188 -17.56 -47.45 15.83
C ASN A 188 -16.81 -46.50 14.90
N LYS A 189 -16.06 -47.02 13.91
CA LYS A 189 -15.33 -46.18 12.96
C LYS A 189 -16.25 -45.45 12.00
N VAL A 190 -17.36 -46.06 11.60
CA VAL A 190 -18.39 -45.40 10.78
C VAL A 190 -19.05 -44.27 11.55
N ALA A 191 -19.41 -44.47 12.82
CA ALA A 191 -19.97 -43.42 13.66
C ALA A 191 -18.99 -42.24 13.85
N GLU A 192 -17.71 -42.53 14.10
CA GLU A 192 -16.67 -41.50 14.22
C GLU A 192 -16.49 -40.69 12.91
N LEU A 193 -16.52 -41.37 11.75
CA LEU A 193 -16.42 -40.72 10.45
C LEU A 193 -17.67 -39.91 10.09
N GLU A 194 -18.85 -40.33 10.54
CA GLU A 194 -20.09 -39.55 10.39
C GLU A 194 -20.05 -38.27 11.21
N ASP A 195 -19.53 -38.34 12.44
CA ASP A 195 -19.32 -37.16 13.30
C ASP A 195 -18.29 -36.19 12.70
N GLU A 196 -17.12 -36.68 12.25
CA GLU A 196 -16.11 -35.85 11.57
C GLU A 196 -16.66 -35.20 10.29
N LYS A 197 -17.43 -35.95 9.50
CA LYS A 197 -18.09 -35.41 8.29
C LYS A 197 -19.08 -34.31 8.64
N SER A 198 -19.84 -34.46 9.72
CA SER A 198 -20.79 -33.44 10.17
C SER A 198 -20.08 -32.15 10.61
N LEU A 199 -18.94 -32.28 11.30
CA LEU A 199 -18.11 -31.15 11.72
C LEU A 199 -17.51 -30.42 10.52
N LEU A 200 -16.92 -31.15 9.57
CA LEU A 200 -16.34 -30.57 8.36
C LEU A 200 -17.41 -29.88 7.49
N TYR A 201 -18.62 -30.45 7.42
CA TYR A 201 -19.73 -29.81 6.71
C TYR A 201 -20.12 -28.48 7.36
N ASN A 202 -20.26 -28.46 8.69
CA ASN A 202 -20.59 -27.24 9.43
C ASN A 202 -19.50 -26.16 9.30
N GLU A 203 -18.22 -26.54 9.36
CA GLU A 203 -17.09 -25.63 9.17
C GLU A 203 -17.05 -25.06 7.74
N THR A 204 -17.33 -25.91 6.74
CA THR A 204 -17.43 -25.49 5.34
C THR A 204 -18.58 -24.51 5.11
N THR A 205 -19.74 -24.75 5.72
CA THR A 205 -20.88 -23.83 5.67
C THR A 205 -20.54 -22.51 6.35
N ALA A 206 -19.91 -22.53 7.53
CA ALA A 206 -19.49 -21.31 8.22
C ALA A 206 -18.46 -20.50 7.41
N HIS A 207 -17.52 -21.18 6.72
CA HIS A 207 -16.59 -20.53 5.81
C HIS A 207 -17.28 -19.92 4.60
N ARG A 208 -18.25 -20.62 4.02
CA ARG A 208 -19.06 -20.10 2.91
C ARG A 208 -19.83 -18.86 3.34
N ASP A 209 -20.49 -18.89 4.50
CA ASP A 209 -21.28 -17.77 5.00
C ASP A 209 -20.40 -16.55 5.33
N ARG A 210 -19.20 -16.75 5.88
CA ARG A 210 -18.21 -15.66 6.04
C ARG A 210 -17.79 -15.06 4.70
N THR A 211 -17.59 -15.92 3.70
CA THR A 211 -17.18 -15.48 2.36
C THR A 211 -18.31 -14.70 1.67
N GLU A 212 -19.56 -15.16 1.79
CA GLU A 212 -20.74 -14.44 1.29
C GLU A 212 -20.95 -13.11 2.02
N MET A 213 -20.71 -13.04 3.33
CA MET A 213 -20.77 -11.79 4.09
C MET A 213 -19.72 -10.78 3.61
N ILE A 214 -18.47 -11.22 3.41
CA ILE A 214 -17.39 -10.38 2.87
C ILE A 214 -17.73 -9.92 1.45
N LEU A 215 -18.23 -10.83 0.60
CA LEU A 215 -18.62 -10.53 -0.76
C LEU A 215 -19.77 -9.51 -0.81
N THR A 216 -20.76 -9.65 0.07
CA THR A 216 -21.89 -8.71 0.17
C THR A 216 -21.42 -7.32 0.59
N ALA A 217 -20.53 -7.24 1.59
CA ALA A 217 -19.94 -5.97 2.02
C ALA A 217 -19.11 -5.31 0.91
N LEU A 218 -18.38 -6.09 0.11
CA LEU A 218 -17.62 -5.59 -1.04
C LEU A 218 -18.54 -5.13 -2.17
N LEU A 219 -19.63 -5.84 -2.45
CA LEU A 219 -20.62 -5.43 -3.46
C LEU A 219 -21.34 -4.15 -3.06
N GLU A 220 -21.65 -3.98 -1.77
CA GLU A 220 -22.19 -2.72 -1.24
C GLU A 220 -21.19 -1.58 -1.41
N ARG A 221 -19.91 -1.81 -1.08
CA ARG A 221 -18.80 -0.85 -1.30
C ARG A 221 -18.66 -0.46 -2.77
N VAL A 222 -18.75 -1.42 -3.69
CA VAL A 222 -18.66 -1.17 -5.14
C VAL A 222 -19.91 -0.41 -5.62
N ALA A 223 -21.10 -0.76 -5.14
CA ALA A 223 -22.33 -0.03 -5.49
C ALA A 223 -22.33 1.41 -4.96
N GLU A 224 -21.73 1.67 -3.80
CA GLU A 224 -21.46 3.03 -3.30
C GLU A 224 -20.49 3.80 -4.21
N LEU A 225 -19.43 3.14 -4.70
CA LEU A 225 -18.47 3.72 -5.64
C LEU A 225 -19.08 3.99 -7.01
N GLU A 226 -19.92 3.08 -7.53
CA GLU A 226 -20.56 3.19 -8.85
C GLU A 226 -21.69 4.24 -8.87
N LYS A 227 -22.40 4.45 -7.76
CA LYS A 227 -23.40 5.54 -7.63
C LYS A 227 -22.76 6.92 -7.44
N GLY A 228 -21.44 7.00 -7.30
CA GLY A 228 -20.67 8.21 -7.03
C GLY A 228 -19.89 8.77 -8.22
N SER A 229 -20.42 8.80 -9.44
CA SER A 229 -19.82 9.55 -10.57
C SER A 229 -20.17 11.06 -10.58
N SER A 230 -20.71 11.57 -9.47
CA SER A 230 -20.74 12.99 -9.13
C SER A 230 -20.59 13.13 -7.62
N GLY A 231 -19.35 13.34 -7.16
CA GLY A 231 -19.06 13.70 -5.77
C GLY A 231 -18.77 12.53 -4.81
N PHE A 232 -17.99 11.52 -5.22
CA PHE A 232 -17.21 10.79 -4.22
C PHE A 232 -16.12 11.72 -3.68
N LYS A 233 -16.48 12.52 -2.66
CA LYS A 233 -15.55 13.32 -1.89
C LYS A 233 -14.49 12.37 -1.36
N SER A 234 -13.24 12.57 -1.76
CA SER A 234 -12.13 11.79 -1.24
C SER A 234 -12.15 11.88 0.30
N PRO A 235 -12.08 10.75 1.04
CA PRO A 235 -12.02 10.77 2.51
C PRO A 235 -10.74 11.43 3.06
N ASP A 236 -9.88 11.91 2.16
CA ASP A 236 -8.57 12.51 2.41
C ASP A 236 -8.63 14.05 2.50
N GLY A 237 -9.75 14.65 2.09
CA GLY A 237 -10.02 16.08 2.27
C GLY A 237 -10.67 16.37 3.62
N PHE A 238 -9.88 16.60 4.68
CA PHE A 238 -10.37 17.15 5.95
C PHE A 238 -9.43 18.19 6.52
N LYS A 239 -9.98 19.13 7.28
CA LYS A 239 -9.24 20.11 8.07
C LYS A 239 -9.39 19.86 9.56
N VAL A 240 -8.38 20.29 10.30
CA VAL A 240 -8.42 20.46 11.75
C VAL A 240 -8.56 21.96 12.03
N SER A 241 -9.59 22.35 12.77
CA SER A 241 -9.85 23.75 13.11
C SER A 241 -9.55 24.00 14.60
N LEU A 242 -8.73 25.01 14.85
CA LEU A 242 -8.32 25.49 16.18
C LEU A 242 -8.74 26.97 16.30
N PRO A 243 -9.96 27.26 16.78
CA PRO A 243 -10.56 28.59 16.63
C PRO A 243 -10.06 29.62 17.66
N LEU A 244 -9.42 29.19 18.76
CA LEU A 244 -9.04 30.06 19.87
C LEU A 244 -7.68 29.66 20.45
N ARG A 245 -6.94 30.65 20.95
CA ARG A 245 -5.71 30.42 21.73
C ARG A 245 -6.06 29.77 23.06
N THR A 246 -5.68 28.52 23.22
CA THR A 246 -5.86 27.74 24.45
C THR A 246 -4.65 26.87 24.66
N ASN A 247 -4.45 26.36 25.87
CA ASN A 247 -3.41 25.38 26.18
C ASN A 247 -3.94 23.94 26.19
N TYR A 248 -5.10 23.68 25.58
CA TYR A 248 -5.75 22.37 25.63
C TYR A 248 -6.38 21.91 24.30
N MET A 249 -6.64 22.81 23.33
CA MET A 249 -7.08 22.41 21.99
C MET A 249 -5.88 22.04 21.12
N TYR A 250 -5.83 20.80 20.65
CA TYR A 250 -4.74 20.34 19.79
C TYR A 250 -5.15 19.15 18.92
N GLY A 251 -4.45 18.98 17.81
CA GLY A 251 -4.45 17.73 17.05
C GLY A 251 -3.25 16.86 17.45
N ARG A 252 -3.37 15.55 17.38
CA ARG A 252 -2.28 14.61 17.60
C ARG A 252 -2.17 13.66 16.42
N ILE A 253 -0.97 13.50 15.89
CA ILE A 253 -0.69 12.45 14.91
C ILE A 253 -0.39 11.15 15.66
N LYS A 254 -1.06 10.05 15.29
CA LYS A 254 -0.87 8.73 15.91
C LYS A 254 0.49 8.13 15.59
N LYS A 255 0.91 8.26 14.34
CA LYS A 255 2.23 7.82 13.89
C LYS A 255 3.33 8.71 14.48
N THR A 256 4.46 8.10 14.79
CA THR A 256 5.68 8.77 15.22
C THR A 256 6.69 8.83 14.07
N LEU A 257 7.76 9.62 14.22
CA LEU A 257 8.83 9.74 13.24
C LEU A 257 9.90 8.65 13.46
N PRO A 258 10.47 8.11 12.37
CA PRO A 258 11.72 7.36 12.41
C PRO A 258 12.91 8.31 12.58
N GLU A 259 14.12 7.75 12.65
CA GLU A 259 15.33 8.57 12.56
C GLU A 259 15.44 9.13 11.13
N MET A 260 15.59 10.44 10.99
CA MET A 260 15.64 11.10 9.67
C MET A 260 16.87 11.99 9.54
N TYR A 261 17.56 11.84 8.41
CA TYR A 261 18.72 12.66 8.03
C TYR A 261 18.37 13.82 7.11
N ALA A 262 17.16 13.77 6.55
CA ALA A 262 16.53 14.84 5.79
C ALA A 262 15.02 14.66 5.90
N PHE A 263 14.27 15.74 5.72
CA PHE A 263 12.83 15.67 5.63
C PHE A 263 12.27 16.74 4.68
N THR A 264 11.04 16.49 4.26
CA THR A 264 10.14 17.51 3.73
C THR A 264 8.85 17.47 4.54
N ILE A 265 8.38 18.61 5.02
CA ILE A 265 7.09 18.75 5.71
C ILE A 265 6.26 19.72 4.89
N CYS A 266 5.07 19.30 4.46
CA CYS A 266 4.12 20.14 3.74
C CYS A 266 2.77 20.16 4.45
N MET A 267 2.09 21.30 4.42
CA MET A 267 0.74 21.44 4.95
C MET A 267 0.04 22.65 4.31
N TRP A 268 -1.29 22.62 4.31
CA TRP A 268 -2.12 23.79 4.06
C TRP A 268 -2.45 24.46 5.38
N LEU A 269 -2.25 25.78 5.45
CA LEU A 269 -2.57 26.61 6.60
C LEU A 269 -3.52 27.72 6.19
N LYS A 270 -4.45 28.07 7.08
CA LYS A 270 -5.27 29.27 6.99
C LYS A 270 -5.37 29.92 8.35
N SER A 271 -5.01 31.19 8.46
CA SER A 271 -5.09 31.93 9.73
C SER A 271 -5.31 33.41 9.49
N GLU A 272 -6.07 34.04 10.39
CA GLU A 272 -6.25 35.50 10.50
C GLU A 272 -5.70 36.01 11.84
N ALA A 273 -4.93 35.18 12.56
CA ALA A 273 -4.48 35.52 13.90
C ALA A 273 -3.35 36.55 13.84
N ALA A 274 -3.48 37.60 14.65
CA ALA A 274 -2.44 38.59 14.92
C ALA A 274 -2.06 38.56 16.42
N PRO A 275 -0.85 38.97 16.81
CA PRO A 275 0.25 39.45 15.95
C PRO A 275 1.00 38.34 15.17
N GLY A 276 0.86 37.08 15.59
CA GLY A 276 1.37 35.91 14.85
C GLY A 276 0.40 34.73 14.97
N ILE A 277 0.51 33.78 14.05
CA ILE A 277 -0.42 32.65 13.95
C ILE A 277 -0.29 31.63 15.08
N GLY A 278 0.82 31.63 15.84
CA GLY A 278 1.13 30.64 16.87
C GLY A 278 1.92 29.46 16.32
N THR A 279 1.71 28.25 16.84
CA THR A 279 2.53 27.06 16.53
C THR A 279 1.74 26.01 15.74
N PRO A 280 1.75 26.04 14.38
CA PRO A 280 1.05 25.06 13.55
C PRO A 280 1.34 23.61 13.93
N PHE A 281 2.60 23.28 14.20
CA PHE A 281 2.97 21.95 14.70
C PHE A 281 4.25 21.98 15.53
N SER A 282 4.38 20.97 16.39
CA SER A 282 5.60 20.66 17.13
C SER A 282 5.83 19.15 17.19
N TYR A 283 7.09 18.75 17.25
CA TYR A 283 7.55 17.39 17.47
C TYR A 283 8.55 17.38 18.63
N ALA A 284 8.25 16.55 19.63
CA ALA A 284 9.05 16.45 20.85
C ALA A 284 9.45 14.99 21.10
N VAL A 285 10.70 14.79 21.55
CA VAL A 285 11.24 13.50 21.97
C VAL A 285 11.69 13.57 23.44
N PRO A 286 11.82 12.45 24.16
CA PRO A 286 12.31 12.47 25.52
C PRO A 286 13.68 13.17 25.63
N GLY A 287 13.72 14.25 26.41
CA GLY A 287 14.93 15.06 26.61
C GLY A 287 15.18 16.16 25.57
N GLN A 288 14.35 16.29 24.53
CA GLN A 288 14.37 17.41 23.60
C GLN A 288 12.94 17.74 23.13
N ALA A 289 12.37 18.80 23.69
CA ALA A 289 10.99 19.20 23.43
C ALA A 289 10.87 19.94 22.08
N ASN A 290 11.93 20.64 21.67
CA ASN A 290 12.05 21.39 20.42
C ASN A 290 12.83 20.60 19.36
N GLU A 291 12.44 19.34 19.13
CA GLU A 291 13.10 18.49 18.14
C GLU A 291 12.79 18.99 16.71
N ILE A 292 11.51 19.28 16.41
CA ILE A 292 11.09 20.07 15.25
C ILE A 292 9.91 20.96 15.65
N VAL A 293 9.98 22.27 15.45
CA VAL A 293 8.86 23.19 15.73
C VAL A 293 8.74 24.20 14.60
N LEU A 294 7.51 24.48 14.17
CA LEU A 294 7.20 25.62 13.32
C LEU A 294 6.32 26.58 14.11
N THR A 295 6.76 27.82 14.30
CA THR A 295 6.04 28.79 15.13
C THR A 295 6.17 30.22 14.60
N GLU A 296 5.12 31.01 14.77
CA GLU A 296 5.12 32.47 14.59
C GLU A 296 4.61 33.11 15.88
N TRP A 297 5.54 33.57 16.70
CA TRP A 297 5.24 34.09 18.03
C TRP A 297 5.52 35.59 18.13
N GLY A 298 4.52 36.34 18.58
CA GLY A 298 4.63 37.80 18.72
C GLY A 298 4.70 38.49 17.35
N ASN A 299 5.67 39.40 17.20
CA ASN A 299 5.95 40.11 15.94
C ASN A 299 7.16 39.54 15.18
N ASN A 300 7.57 38.31 15.53
CA ASN A 300 8.68 37.64 14.87
C ASN A 300 8.17 36.98 13.57
N PRO A 301 9.04 36.83 12.55
CA PRO A 301 8.70 36.03 11.38
C PRO A 301 8.45 34.57 11.79
N ILE A 302 7.88 33.78 10.87
CA ILE A 302 7.78 32.32 11.06
C ILE A 302 9.19 31.75 11.28
N GLU A 303 9.35 30.95 12.32
CA GLU A 303 10.59 30.31 12.73
C GLU A 303 10.47 28.79 12.65
N LEU A 304 11.49 28.16 12.07
CA LEU A 304 11.72 26.72 12.13
C LEU A 304 12.76 26.43 13.20
N LEU A 305 12.39 25.63 14.19
CA LEU A 305 13.30 25.13 15.20
C LEU A 305 13.63 23.67 14.92
N ILE A 306 14.92 23.34 15.00
CA ILE A 306 15.42 21.96 14.98
C ILE A 306 16.46 21.83 16.08
N ASN A 307 16.22 20.96 17.05
CA ASN A 307 17.10 20.76 18.22
C ASN A 307 17.48 22.10 18.91
N ASP A 308 16.47 22.92 19.22
CA ASP A 308 16.59 24.28 19.78
C ASP A 308 17.35 25.30 18.91
N LYS A 309 17.77 24.96 17.69
CA LYS A 309 18.36 25.91 16.73
C LYS A 309 17.27 26.52 15.89
N VAL A 310 17.36 27.83 15.65
CA VAL A 310 16.32 28.63 14.99
C VAL A 310 16.77 29.04 13.60
N ALA A 311 15.86 28.94 12.62
CA ALA A 311 15.95 29.59 11.32
C ALA A 311 14.68 30.41 11.06
N GLN A 312 14.86 31.65 10.59
CA GLN A 312 13.74 32.51 10.22
C GLN A 312 13.34 32.27 8.77
N LEU A 313 12.07 31.97 8.55
CA LEU A 313 11.50 31.67 7.25
C LEU A 313 10.77 32.90 6.71
N PRO A 314 11.00 33.29 5.43
CA PRO A 314 10.31 34.40 4.79
C PRO A 314 8.92 33.98 4.29
N LEU A 315 8.07 33.49 5.19
CA LEU A 315 6.71 33.03 4.91
C LEU A 315 5.69 34.04 5.47
N ALA A 316 4.55 34.19 4.81
CA ALA A 316 3.45 35.06 5.25
C ALA A 316 2.11 34.36 5.01
N VAL A 317 1.41 34.00 6.09
CA VAL A 317 0.21 33.13 6.05
C VAL A 317 -0.96 33.64 6.92
N ASN A 318 -0.87 34.88 7.41
CA ASN A 318 -1.81 35.49 8.36
C ASN A 318 -2.86 36.39 7.69
N ASP A 319 -3.14 36.18 6.40
CA ASP A 319 -4.06 37.00 5.59
C ASP A 319 -5.50 36.44 5.51
N GLY A 320 -5.76 35.33 6.21
CA GLY A 320 -7.05 34.63 6.19
C GLY A 320 -7.29 33.74 4.98
N LYS A 321 -6.29 33.50 4.15
CA LYS A 321 -6.39 32.60 2.99
C LYS A 321 -5.67 31.28 3.23
N TRP A 322 -6.00 30.31 2.40
CA TRP A 322 -5.30 29.04 2.36
C TRP A 322 -3.95 29.21 1.68
N HIS A 323 -2.88 28.88 2.38
CA HIS A 323 -1.53 28.82 1.85
C HIS A 323 -0.95 27.42 1.97
N HIS A 324 -0.29 26.95 0.92
CA HIS A 324 0.47 25.71 0.96
C HIS A 324 1.90 25.99 1.39
N VAL A 325 2.29 25.52 2.57
CA VAL A 325 3.63 25.69 3.12
C VAL A 325 4.38 24.37 3.06
N CYS A 326 5.57 24.38 2.43
CA CYS A 326 6.51 23.26 2.48
C CYS A 326 7.87 23.72 2.98
N ILE A 327 8.49 22.88 3.82
CA ILE A 327 9.82 23.11 4.36
C ILE A 327 10.65 21.86 4.10
N THR A 328 11.81 22.03 3.49
CA THR A 328 12.81 20.97 3.35
C THR A 328 13.99 21.25 4.27
N TRP A 329 14.58 20.20 4.85
CA TRP A 329 15.78 20.32 5.67
C TRP A 329 16.64 19.06 5.59
N THR A 330 17.95 19.21 5.67
CA THR A 330 18.91 18.09 5.74
C THR A 330 20.00 18.32 6.77
N THR A 331 20.43 17.22 7.41
CA THR A 331 21.58 17.16 8.31
C THR A 331 22.88 17.65 7.67
N ARG A 332 23.04 17.51 6.34
CA ARG A 332 24.23 17.98 5.62
C ARG A 332 24.23 19.50 5.60
N ASP A 333 25.18 20.09 6.33
CA ASP A 333 25.34 21.54 6.52
C ASP A 333 24.13 22.26 7.13
N GLY A 334 23.10 21.52 7.58
CA GLY A 334 21.88 22.11 8.12
C GLY A 334 21.12 22.94 7.08
N MET A 335 21.18 22.54 5.81
CA MET A 335 20.53 23.23 4.70
C MET A 335 19.01 23.12 4.83
N TRP A 336 18.32 24.24 4.65
CA TRP A 336 16.86 24.29 4.59
C TRP A 336 16.36 25.13 3.42
N GLU A 337 15.17 24.82 2.94
CA GLU A 337 14.44 25.61 1.95
C GLU A 337 12.98 25.74 2.38
N ALA A 338 12.41 26.94 2.20
CA ALA A 338 11.03 27.25 2.53
C ALA A 338 10.26 27.64 1.27
N TYR A 339 9.10 27.03 1.10
CA TYR A 339 8.21 27.19 -0.03
C TYR A 339 6.84 27.64 0.44
N GLN A 340 6.24 28.56 -0.30
CA GLN A 340 4.86 29.01 -0.12
C GLN A 340 4.17 28.95 -1.46
N ASP A 341 2.99 28.33 -1.50
CA ASP A 341 2.14 28.20 -2.69
C ASP A 341 2.88 27.62 -3.91
N GLY A 342 3.84 26.73 -3.63
CA GLY A 342 4.66 26.06 -4.65
C GLY A 342 5.95 26.81 -5.02
N GLU A 343 6.09 28.07 -4.64
CA GLU A 343 7.27 28.89 -4.95
C GLU A 343 8.29 28.85 -3.81
N LYS A 344 9.59 28.78 -4.15
CA LYS A 344 10.67 28.85 -3.16
C LYS A 344 10.88 30.30 -2.73
N LEU A 345 10.62 30.61 -1.45
CA LEU A 345 10.76 31.95 -0.90
C LEU A 345 12.06 32.15 -0.10
N GLY A 346 12.63 31.08 0.44
CA GLY A 346 13.82 31.18 1.29
C GLY A 346 14.68 29.93 1.28
N THR A 347 15.95 30.12 1.62
CA THR A 347 16.90 29.05 1.91
C THR A 347 17.94 29.54 2.91
N GLY A 348 18.53 28.60 3.64
CA GLY A 348 19.66 28.88 4.52
C GLY A 348 20.41 27.61 4.87
N GLU A 349 21.41 27.77 5.71
CA GLU A 349 22.33 26.73 6.16
C GLU A 349 22.57 26.86 7.68
N ASN A 350 23.36 25.94 8.25
CA ASN A 350 23.73 25.89 9.66
C ASN A 350 22.56 25.71 10.64
N LEU A 351 21.40 25.23 10.18
CA LEU A 351 20.31 24.83 11.06
C LEU A 351 20.53 23.40 11.55
N ALA A 352 20.98 23.25 12.80
CA ALA A 352 21.25 21.95 13.43
C ALA A 352 22.06 20.97 12.54
N PRO A 353 23.21 21.38 11.98
CA PRO A 353 24.00 20.53 11.11
C PRO A 353 24.45 19.27 11.86
N TRP A 354 24.49 18.13 11.15
CA TRP A 354 24.93 16.82 11.67
C TRP A 354 24.06 16.25 12.81
N HIS A 355 22.86 16.78 13.04
CA HIS A 355 21.92 16.28 14.05
C HIS A 355 20.79 15.47 13.39
N PRO A 356 20.82 14.13 13.37
CA PRO A 356 19.67 13.36 12.87
C PRO A 356 18.44 13.62 13.74
N ILE A 357 17.27 13.75 13.12
CA ILE A 357 16.00 13.87 13.85
C ILE A 357 15.76 12.58 14.62
N LYS A 358 15.58 12.70 15.92
CA LYS A 358 15.41 11.54 16.80
C LYS A 358 14.06 10.85 16.58
N PRO A 359 14.02 9.50 16.58
CA PRO A 359 12.77 8.74 16.42
C PRO A 359 11.90 8.73 17.68
N GLY A 360 10.65 8.30 17.52
CA GLY A 360 9.82 7.85 18.64
C GLY A 360 9.17 8.95 19.48
N GLY A 361 9.21 10.20 19.01
CA GLY A 361 8.56 11.34 19.66
C GLY A 361 7.06 11.46 19.39
N VAL A 362 6.50 12.60 19.80
CA VAL A 362 5.07 12.92 19.64
C VAL A 362 4.92 14.18 18.78
N ILE A 363 4.09 14.08 17.75
CA ILE A 363 3.71 15.20 16.89
C ILE A 363 2.38 15.77 17.36
N ILE A 364 2.37 17.06 17.67
CA ILE A 364 1.20 17.83 18.06
C ILE A 364 0.94 18.91 17.02
N LEU A 365 -0.33 19.06 16.64
CA LEU A 365 -0.81 20.14 15.79
C LEU A 365 -1.44 21.23 16.65
N GLY A 366 -1.02 22.46 16.43
CA GLY A 366 -1.58 23.66 17.00
C GLY A 366 -1.05 24.07 18.39
N GLN A 367 -0.07 23.36 18.93
CA GLN A 367 0.57 23.67 20.21
C GLN A 367 2.08 23.48 20.15
N GLU A 368 2.80 24.30 20.90
CA GLU A 368 4.21 24.15 21.24
C GLU A 368 4.34 23.17 22.43
N GLN A 369 5.39 22.36 22.48
CA GLN A 369 5.59 21.31 23.48
C GLN A 369 6.75 21.67 24.42
N ASP A 370 6.49 22.08 25.67
CA ASP A 370 7.52 22.14 26.72
C ASP A 370 7.92 20.74 27.23
N THR A 371 7.03 19.77 27.08
CA THR A 371 7.24 18.35 27.43
C THR A 371 6.61 17.46 26.38
N VAL A 372 7.10 16.23 26.24
CA VAL A 372 6.56 15.28 25.25
C VAL A 372 5.05 15.09 25.44
N GLY A 373 4.27 15.58 24.48
CA GLY A 373 2.82 15.52 24.45
C GLY A 373 2.07 16.44 25.43
N GLY A 374 2.70 17.46 26.02
CA GLY A 374 2.01 18.32 26.98
C GLY A 374 2.76 19.57 27.44
N ARG A 375 2.21 20.19 28.49
CA ARG A 375 2.65 21.48 29.07
C ARG A 375 2.62 22.61 28.02
N PHE A 376 1.47 22.75 27.40
CA PHE A 376 1.24 23.76 26.36
C PHE A 376 1.06 25.15 26.97
N ASP A 377 1.53 26.19 26.26
CA ASP A 377 1.23 27.59 26.55
C ASP A 377 0.22 28.16 25.55
N ALA A 378 -0.88 28.70 26.08
CA ALA A 378 -1.92 29.33 25.28
C ALA A 378 -1.39 30.54 24.48
N THR A 379 -0.32 31.21 24.92
CA THR A 379 0.24 32.35 24.17
C THR A 379 0.96 31.95 22.88
N GLN A 380 1.38 30.68 22.78
CA GLN A 380 2.06 30.10 21.62
C GLN A 380 1.14 29.21 20.78
N ALA A 381 -0.10 29.00 21.22
CA ALA A 381 -1.08 28.17 20.54
C ALA A 381 -1.45 28.74 19.16
N PHE A 382 -1.57 27.82 18.19
CA PHE A 382 -2.03 28.17 16.85
C PHE A 382 -3.52 28.54 16.85
N VAL A 383 -3.87 29.54 16.05
CA VAL A 383 -5.27 29.84 15.72
C VAL A 383 -5.44 29.78 14.21
N GLY A 384 -6.33 28.93 13.75
CA GLY A 384 -6.61 28.77 12.33
C GLY A 384 -7.01 27.35 11.97
N GLU A 385 -6.76 27.00 10.71
CA GLU A 385 -7.11 25.72 10.13
C GLU A 385 -5.88 25.06 9.49
N ILE A 386 -5.75 23.75 9.67
CA ILE A 386 -4.66 22.94 9.13
C ILE A 386 -5.25 21.81 8.30
N SER A 387 -4.69 21.58 7.11
CA SER A 387 -5.05 20.47 6.23
C SER A 387 -3.83 19.88 5.53
N GLN A 388 -3.94 18.64 5.04
CA GLN A 388 -2.91 17.91 4.31
C GLN A 388 -1.50 17.99 4.92
N PHE A 389 -1.38 17.85 6.24
CA PHE A 389 -0.08 17.74 6.90
C PHE A 389 0.59 16.42 6.54
N ASN A 390 1.63 16.49 5.72
CA ASN A 390 2.38 15.35 5.20
C ASN A 390 3.88 15.50 5.49
N ILE A 391 4.54 14.36 5.78
CA ILE A 391 5.98 14.30 6.03
C ILE A 391 6.62 13.21 5.18
N TRP A 392 7.75 13.56 4.57
CA TRP A 392 8.66 12.66 3.86
C TRP A 392 10.04 12.66 4.52
N ASP A 393 10.72 11.53 4.45
CA ASP A 393 12.10 11.26 4.92
C ASP A 393 13.18 11.65 3.91
N ARG A 394 12.83 12.53 2.96
CA ARG A 394 13.71 12.99 1.88
C ARG A 394 13.39 14.44 1.50
N ILE A 395 14.31 15.07 0.79
CA ILE A 395 14.08 16.36 0.14
C ILE A 395 13.25 16.12 -1.13
N LEU A 396 12.07 16.74 -1.22
CA LEU A 396 11.27 16.75 -2.44
C LEU A 396 11.84 17.75 -3.45
N SER A 397 11.63 17.49 -4.74
CA SER A 397 12.01 18.44 -5.78
C SER A 397 11.07 19.65 -5.78
N ALA A 398 11.55 20.80 -6.26
CA ALA A 398 10.71 21.99 -6.41
C ALA A 398 9.49 21.73 -7.33
N GLU A 399 9.65 20.89 -8.34
CA GLU A 399 8.57 20.47 -9.24
C GLU A 399 7.51 19.64 -8.50
N ASP A 400 7.92 18.68 -7.66
CA ASP A 400 6.99 17.91 -6.83
C ASP A 400 6.21 18.84 -5.88
N ILE A 401 6.90 19.77 -5.22
CA ILE A 401 6.28 20.74 -4.30
C ILE A 401 5.27 21.63 -5.03
N MET A 402 5.63 22.12 -6.23
CA MET A 402 4.73 22.90 -7.07
C MET A 402 3.51 22.09 -7.52
N ASN A 403 3.70 20.82 -7.88
CA ASN A 403 2.61 19.93 -8.29
C ASN A 403 1.64 19.63 -7.13
N ILE A 404 2.15 19.51 -5.90
CA ILE A 404 1.33 19.37 -4.69
C ILE A 404 0.57 20.67 -4.42
N ALA A 405 1.23 21.83 -4.51
CA ALA A 405 0.62 23.14 -4.29
C ALA A 405 -0.51 23.44 -5.29
N ASN A 406 -0.29 23.12 -6.56
CA ASN A 406 -1.27 23.26 -7.64
C ASN A 406 -2.30 22.12 -7.69
N CYS A 407 -2.25 21.20 -6.73
CA CYS A 407 -3.18 20.08 -6.64
C CYS A 407 -3.21 19.20 -7.89
N SER A 408 -2.13 19.23 -8.68
CA SER A 408 -1.96 18.46 -9.91
C SER A 408 -1.55 17.02 -9.62
N ASN A 409 -0.93 16.79 -8.45
CA ASN A 409 -0.56 15.46 -8.00
C ASN A 409 -0.81 15.33 -6.48
N ILE A 410 -1.60 14.32 -6.10
CA ILE A 410 -1.80 13.97 -4.70
C ILE A 410 -0.70 12.97 -4.32
N MET A 411 0.39 13.48 -3.75
CA MET A 411 1.46 12.66 -3.20
C MET A 411 1.28 12.54 -1.68
N PRO A 412 0.97 11.36 -1.12
CA PRO A 412 0.94 11.18 0.33
C PRO A 412 2.36 11.15 0.93
N GLY A 413 2.48 11.63 2.17
CA GLY A 413 3.73 11.56 2.94
C GLY A 413 4.23 10.11 3.11
N SER A 414 5.52 9.85 2.84
CA SER A 414 6.12 8.53 3.05
C SER A 414 6.19 8.15 4.53
N VAL A 415 6.37 9.15 5.41
CA VAL A 415 6.46 8.96 6.86
C VAL A 415 5.10 9.19 7.50
N ILE A 416 4.56 10.40 7.33
CA ILE A 416 3.25 10.81 7.86
C ILE A 416 2.36 11.19 6.68
N PRO A 417 1.39 10.34 6.30
CA PRO A 417 0.35 10.71 5.37
C PRO A 417 -0.84 11.38 6.09
N TRP A 418 -1.47 12.36 5.44
CA TRP A 418 -2.70 13.00 5.94
C TRP A 418 -3.93 12.12 5.69
N VAL A 419 -4.16 11.17 6.60
CA VAL A 419 -5.31 10.25 6.53
C VAL A 419 -6.15 10.35 7.78
N THR A 420 -7.46 10.14 7.63
CA THR A 420 -8.41 10.45 8.70
C THR A 420 -8.15 9.72 10.01
N ASN A 421 -7.73 8.46 9.94
CA ASN A 421 -7.48 7.63 11.12
C ASN A 421 -6.17 7.94 11.85
N ASN A 422 -5.27 8.71 11.22
CA ASN A 422 -3.96 9.06 11.77
C ASN A 422 -4.00 10.35 12.61
N VAL A 423 -5.11 11.09 12.58
CA VAL A 423 -5.25 12.38 13.27
C VAL A 423 -6.34 12.31 14.31
N GLU A 424 -5.98 12.55 15.56
CA GLU A 424 -6.90 12.71 16.69
C GLU A 424 -6.99 14.18 17.09
N VAL A 425 -8.16 14.62 17.57
CA VAL A 425 -8.38 16.00 18.01
C VAL A 425 -8.83 16.00 19.48
N PHE A 426 -8.34 16.98 20.24
CA PHE A 426 -8.54 17.07 21.68
C PHE A 426 -8.96 18.49 22.10
N GLY A 427 -9.55 18.59 23.29
CA GLY A 427 -9.86 19.87 23.93
C GLY A 427 -10.93 20.72 23.27
N GLY A 428 -11.67 20.18 22.29
CA GLY A 428 -12.66 20.94 21.51
C GLY A 428 -12.16 21.39 20.14
N ALA A 429 -10.93 21.03 19.75
CA ALA A 429 -10.53 21.12 18.35
C ALA A 429 -11.45 20.23 17.49
N THR A 430 -11.84 20.72 16.31
CA THR A 430 -12.80 20.03 15.45
C THR A 430 -12.14 19.52 14.19
N LYS A 431 -12.72 18.45 13.65
CA LYS A 431 -12.36 17.88 12.36
C LYS A 431 -13.56 17.97 11.44
N SER A 432 -13.40 18.59 10.27
CA SER A 432 -14.47 18.73 9.28
C SER A 432 -13.96 18.43 7.87
N PRO A 433 -14.82 17.95 6.96
CA PRO A 433 -14.44 17.78 5.55
C PRO A 433 -13.99 19.11 4.93
N LEU A 434 -12.97 19.06 4.08
CA LEU A 434 -12.45 20.20 3.34
C LEU A 434 -11.74 19.71 2.08
N GLU A 435 -12.06 20.31 0.94
CA GLU A 435 -11.23 20.21 -0.27
C GLU A 435 -10.40 21.49 -0.40
N ALA A 436 -9.22 21.50 0.23
CA ALA A 436 -8.37 22.70 0.34
C ALA A 436 -8.00 23.28 -1.04
N CYS A 437 -7.80 22.38 -2.01
CA CYS A 437 -7.47 22.70 -3.40
C CYS A 437 -8.59 23.39 -4.18
N GLU A 438 -9.86 23.06 -3.91
CA GLU A 438 -10.99 23.74 -4.56
C GLU A 438 -11.19 25.13 -3.96
N GLU A 439 -11.03 25.28 -2.64
CA GLU A 439 -11.18 26.58 -1.97
C GLU A 439 -10.00 27.55 -2.20
N SER A 440 -8.78 27.07 -2.47
CA SER A 440 -7.63 27.92 -2.79
C SER A 440 -7.69 28.46 -4.23
N LEU A 441 -8.13 27.65 -5.19
CA LEU A 441 -8.28 28.03 -6.60
C LEU A 441 -9.44 29.01 -6.86
N LEU A 442 -10.42 29.08 -5.96
CA LEU A 442 -11.57 29.99 -6.09
C LEU A 442 -11.29 31.43 -5.62
N ASN A 443 -10.09 31.72 -5.10
CA ASN A 443 -9.74 33.02 -4.51
C ASN A 443 -8.61 33.77 -5.25
N VAL A 444 -8.31 33.39 -6.51
CA VAL A 444 -7.40 34.12 -7.42
C VAL A 444 -8.15 35.15 -8.25
#